data_AF-A0A440NP00-F1
#
_entry.id   AF-A0A440NP00-F1
#
_cell.length_a   1.000
_cell.length_b   1.000
_cell.length_c   1.000
_cell.angle_alpha   90.00
_cell.angle_beta   90.00
_cell.angle_gamma   90.00
#
_symmetry.space_group_name_H-M   'P 1'
#
loop_
_entity.id
_entity.type
_entity.pdbx_description
1 polymer ?
#
loop_
_entity_poly.entity_id
_entity_poly.type
_entity_poly.pdbx_seq_one_letter_code
_entity_poly.pdbx_strand_id
1 'polypeptide(L)'
;MGELALDTHWRRLVLTSVREFMHWEVILVDLYKGPDAGAAQDASYETLRTAMTAALFLHHFAEVAFARGALAHIQANSKQALFNAVGGWPIAADGTNRPDDVKILGEVADAIKHGVLTASHIIHVPKNGRVIEISHTQPLFSEGRQDGSPQVVISTAAGVRSFRAIVENVCRGWINQLNLDPT
;
A
#
# COMPACT_ATOMS: atom_id res chain seq x y z
N MET A 1 -3.73 1.66 -22.05
CA MET A 1 -2.26 1.59 -22.01
C MET A 1 -1.84 0.35 -22.79
N GLY A 2 -0.93 0.48 -23.75
CA GLY A 2 -0.46 -0.64 -24.58
C GLY A 2 0.07 -1.81 -23.76
N GLU A 3 0.04 -3.02 -24.32
CA GLU A 3 0.37 -4.30 -23.68
C GLU A 3 1.85 -4.39 -23.27
N LEU A 4 2.26 -3.65 -22.23
CA LEU A 4 3.53 -3.92 -21.55
C LEU A 4 3.51 -5.38 -21.06
N ALA A 5 4.62 -6.12 -21.18
CA ALA A 5 4.75 -7.42 -20.54
C ALA A 5 4.49 -7.31 -19.01
N LEU A 6 4.04 -8.40 -18.37
CA LEU A 6 3.75 -8.43 -16.93
C LEU A 6 4.90 -7.90 -16.10
N ASP A 7 6.09 -8.46 -16.30
CA ASP A 7 7.30 -8.08 -15.57
C ASP A 7 7.70 -6.62 -15.80
N THR A 8 7.42 -6.10 -17.00
CA THR A 8 7.68 -4.70 -17.31
C THR A 8 6.70 -3.77 -16.60
N HIS A 9 5.42 -4.14 -16.53
CA HIS A 9 4.43 -3.37 -15.76
C HIS A 9 4.74 -3.42 -14.26
N TRP A 10 5.05 -4.60 -13.73
CA TRP A 10 5.46 -4.77 -12.34
C TRP A 10 6.64 -3.85 -12.02
N ARG A 11 7.75 -3.98 -12.74
CA ARG A 11 8.97 -3.22 -12.46
C ARG A 11 8.82 -1.72 -12.68
N ARG A 12 8.24 -1.30 -13.81
CA ARG A 12 8.22 0.11 -14.23
C ARG A 12 7.08 0.92 -13.61
N LEU A 13 5.97 0.29 -13.25
CA LEU A 13 4.83 1.00 -12.69
C LEU A 13 4.65 0.67 -11.21
N VAL A 14 4.52 -0.60 -10.86
CA VAL A 14 4.22 -1.00 -9.47
C VAL A 14 5.42 -0.79 -8.57
N LEU A 15 6.53 -1.48 -8.82
CA LEU A 15 7.71 -1.47 -7.97
C LEU A 15 8.38 -0.10 -7.93
N THR A 16 8.40 0.62 -9.06
CA THR A 16 8.89 2.01 -9.10
C THR A 16 8.08 2.92 -8.18
N SER A 17 6.74 2.86 -8.23
CA SER A 17 5.88 3.68 -7.36
C SER A 17 6.02 3.31 -5.88
N VAL A 18 6.12 2.01 -5.59
CA VAL A 18 6.36 1.51 -4.22
C VAL A 18 7.69 2.05 -3.68
N ARG A 19 8.76 1.98 -4.47
CA ARG A 19 10.08 2.47 -4.06
C ARG A 19 10.13 3.97 -3.88
N GLU A 20 9.47 4.72 -4.75
CA GLU A 20 9.35 6.17 -4.62
C GLU A 20 8.70 6.52 -3.29
N PHE A 21 7.60 5.85 -2.92
CA PHE A 21 6.99 6.00 -1.60
C PHE A 21 7.96 5.66 -0.46
N MET A 22 8.61 4.50 -0.50
CA MET A 22 9.55 4.11 0.57
C MET A 22 10.71 5.08 0.73
N HIS A 23 11.18 5.65 -0.38
CA HIS A 23 12.24 6.66 -0.40
C HIS A 23 11.80 7.95 0.27
N TRP A 24 10.63 8.48 -0.11
CA TRP A 24 10.08 9.70 0.50
C TRP A 24 9.74 9.52 1.97
N GLU A 25 9.27 8.35 2.39
CA GLU A 25 9.02 8.10 3.80
C GLU A 25 10.32 8.08 4.64
N VAL A 26 11.47 7.70 4.04
CA VAL A 26 12.77 7.85 4.70
C VAL A 26 13.18 9.32 4.76
N ILE A 27 13.07 10.06 3.66
CA ILE A 27 13.36 11.50 3.60
C ILE A 27 12.52 12.27 4.63
N LEU A 28 11.24 11.93 4.78
CA LEU A 28 10.34 12.54 5.75
C LEU A 28 10.90 12.44 7.16
N VAL A 29 11.42 11.27 7.56
CA VAL A 29 11.99 11.09 8.90
C VAL A 29 13.22 11.97 9.11
N ASP A 30 14.08 12.07 8.09
CA ASP A 30 15.30 12.87 8.16
C ASP A 30 14.99 14.36 8.24
N LEU A 31 14.09 14.86 7.38
CA LEU A 31 13.72 16.27 7.34
C LEU A 31 12.87 16.69 8.54
N TYR A 32 12.03 15.80 9.08
CA TYR A 32 11.25 16.09 10.29
C TYR A 32 12.12 16.30 11.54
N LYS A 33 13.32 15.70 11.57
CA LYS A 33 14.32 15.92 12.64
C LYS A 33 15.18 17.15 12.40
N GLY A 34 15.12 17.74 11.20
CA GLY A 34 15.89 18.91 10.80
C GLY A 34 15.29 20.24 11.28
N PRO A 35 16.02 21.34 11.12
CA PRO A 35 15.56 22.68 11.53
C PRO A 35 14.58 23.33 10.53
N ASP A 36 14.46 22.78 9.31
CA ASP A 36 13.65 23.36 8.24
C ASP A 36 12.23 22.77 8.21
N ALA A 37 11.31 23.48 8.86
CA ALA A 37 9.90 23.11 8.90
C ALA A 37 9.22 23.13 7.52
N GLY A 38 9.68 23.99 6.59
CA GLY A 38 9.15 24.05 5.23
C GLY A 38 9.52 22.78 4.45
N ALA A 39 10.79 22.37 4.53
CA ALA A 39 11.25 21.14 3.91
C ALA A 39 10.54 19.89 4.49
N ALA A 40 10.29 19.86 5.80
CA ALA A 40 9.53 18.77 6.42
C ALA A 40 8.06 18.72 5.95
N GLN A 41 7.45 19.88 5.72
CA GLN A 41 6.10 19.98 5.17
C GLN A 41 6.06 19.51 3.70
N ASP A 42 6.99 19.93 2.87
CA ASP A 42 7.06 19.50 1.47
C ASP A 42 7.28 17.99 1.35
N ALA A 43 8.19 17.43 2.15
CA ALA A 43 8.38 15.98 2.20
C ALA A 43 7.15 15.24 2.72
N SER A 44 6.35 15.85 3.60
CA SER A 44 5.07 15.29 4.04
C SER A 44 4.09 15.17 2.88
N TYR A 45 3.96 16.21 2.05
CA TYR A 45 3.10 16.18 0.87
C TYR A 45 3.58 15.18 -0.18
N GLU A 46 4.88 15.15 -0.47
CA GLU A 46 5.45 14.19 -1.43
C GLU A 46 5.33 12.74 -0.94
N THR A 47 5.52 12.48 0.34
CA THR A 47 5.30 11.16 0.94
C THR A 47 3.85 10.71 0.77
N LEU A 48 2.87 11.61 1.01
CA LEU A 48 1.46 11.29 0.80
C LEU A 48 1.14 11.06 -0.68
N ARG A 49 1.63 11.92 -1.59
CA ARG A 49 1.41 11.79 -3.05
C ARG A 49 1.94 10.46 -3.58
N THR A 50 3.13 10.07 -3.16
CA THR A 50 3.78 8.83 -3.60
C THR A 50 3.14 7.61 -2.95
N ALA A 51 2.71 7.70 -1.69
CA ALA A 51 1.90 6.67 -1.04
C ALA A 51 0.60 6.41 -1.81
N MET A 52 -0.11 7.46 -2.23
CA MET A 52 -1.35 7.32 -3.02
C MET A 52 -1.09 6.62 -4.36
N THR A 53 0.01 6.98 -5.01
CA THR A 53 0.41 6.41 -6.30
C THR A 53 0.78 4.93 -6.15
N ALA A 54 1.54 4.58 -5.12
CA ALA A 54 1.86 3.19 -4.78
C ALA A 54 0.60 2.36 -4.50
N ALA A 55 -0.36 2.92 -3.74
CA ALA A 55 -1.64 2.25 -3.46
C ALA A 55 -2.39 1.88 -4.74
N LEU A 56 -2.56 2.85 -5.64
CA LEU A 56 -3.30 2.68 -6.89
C LEU A 56 -2.66 1.62 -7.80
N PHE A 57 -1.34 1.72 -8.04
CA PHE A 57 -0.67 0.77 -8.92
C PHE A 57 -0.63 -0.64 -8.32
N LEU A 58 -0.36 -0.76 -7.03
CA LEU A 58 -0.27 -2.06 -6.38
C LEU A 58 -1.63 -2.75 -6.27
N HIS A 59 -2.70 -2.00 -5.95
CA HIS A 59 -4.06 -2.54 -5.94
C HIS A 59 -4.51 -3.01 -7.33
N HIS A 60 -4.31 -2.20 -8.36
CA HIS A 60 -4.75 -2.52 -9.73
C HIS A 60 -3.89 -3.59 -10.42
N PHE A 61 -2.73 -3.94 -9.85
CA PHE A 61 -1.90 -4.99 -10.42
C PHE A 61 -2.63 -6.35 -10.47
N ALA A 62 -3.56 -6.62 -9.57
CA ALA A 62 -4.39 -7.84 -9.64
C ALA A 62 -5.16 -7.94 -10.97
N GLU A 63 -5.79 -6.84 -11.39
CA GLU A 63 -6.58 -6.77 -12.63
C GLU A 63 -5.65 -6.90 -13.85
N VAL A 64 -4.46 -6.31 -13.78
CA VAL A 64 -3.43 -6.41 -14.83
C VAL A 64 -2.91 -7.84 -14.97
N ALA A 65 -2.57 -8.50 -13.85
CA ALA A 65 -2.10 -9.88 -13.83
C ALA A 65 -3.17 -10.85 -14.34
N PHE A 66 -4.44 -10.63 -13.95
CA PHE A 66 -5.57 -11.41 -14.44
C PHE A 66 -5.77 -11.24 -15.95
N ALA A 67 -5.83 -9.99 -16.44
CA ALA A 67 -6.03 -9.68 -17.86
C ALA A 67 -4.91 -10.24 -18.77
N ARG A 68 -3.72 -10.50 -18.21
CA ARG A 68 -2.55 -11.05 -18.92
C ARG A 68 -2.40 -12.55 -18.77
N GLY A 69 -3.38 -13.23 -18.18
CA GLY A 69 -3.36 -14.69 -17.99
C GLY A 69 -2.37 -15.20 -16.95
N ALA A 70 -1.66 -14.31 -16.22
CA ALA A 70 -0.73 -14.71 -15.17
C ALA A 70 -1.42 -15.41 -14.00
N LEU A 71 -2.73 -15.19 -13.88
CA LEU A 71 -3.61 -15.77 -12.87
C LEU A 71 -4.55 -16.83 -13.46
N ALA A 72 -4.17 -17.51 -14.54
CA ALA A 72 -5.03 -18.52 -15.20
C ALA A 72 -5.45 -19.67 -14.26
N HIS A 73 -4.68 -19.94 -13.20
CA HIS A 73 -5.02 -20.92 -12.17
C HIS A 73 -6.13 -20.42 -11.21
N ILE A 74 -6.38 -19.11 -11.15
CA ILE A 74 -7.46 -18.50 -10.37
C ILE A 74 -8.72 -18.43 -11.24
N GLN A 75 -9.74 -19.22 -10.89
CA GLN A 75 -11.05 -19.20 -11.54
C GLN A 75 -11.92 -18.07 -10.97
N ALA A 76 -11.54 -16.81 -11.22
CA ALA A 76 -12.31 -15.64 -10.80
C ALA A 76 -13.35 -15.24 -11.86
N ASN A 77 -14.62 -15.19 -11.48
CA ASN A 77 -15.73 -14.74 -12.33
C ASN A 77 -16.17 -13.29 -12.06
N SER A 78 -15.51 -12.61 -11.13
CA SER A 78 -15.80 -11.24 -10.73
C SER A 78 -14.56 -10.59 -10.12
N LYS A 79 -14.55 -9.25 -10.07
CA LYS A 79 -13.51 -8.49 -9.36
C LYS A 79 -13.41 -8.93 -7.90
N GLN A 80 -14.54 -9.11 -7.22
CA GLN A 80 -14.54 -9.56 -5.82
C GLN A 80 -13.91 -10.94 -5.66
N ALA A 81 -14.22 -11.90 -6.54
CA ALA A 81 -13.62 -13.24 -6.50
C ALA A 81 -12.10 -13.19 -6.71
N LEU A 82 -11.62 -12.34 -7.62
CA LEU A 82 -10.19 -12.11 -7.85
C LEU A 82 -9.51 -11.57 -6.58
N PHE A 83 -10.04 -10.50 -5.99
CA PHE A 83 -9.46 -9.89 -4.79
C PHE A 83 -9.54 -10.79 -3.55
N ASN A 84 -10.58 -11.63 -3.42
CA ASN A 84 -10.64 -12.67 -2.40
C ASN A 84 -9.53 -13.72 -2.59
N ALA A 85 -9.27 -14.13 -3.83
CA ALA A 85 -8.24 -15.14 -4.12
C ALA A 85 -6.83 -14.62 -3.82
N VAL A 86 -6.51 -13.39 -4.21
CA VAL A 86 -5.19 -12.79 -3.92
C VAL A 86 -5.07 -12.29 -2.48
N GLY A 87 -6.19 -12.17 -1.75
CA GLY A 87 -6.21 -11.71 -0.36
C GLY A 87 -5.39 -12.56 0.59
N GLY A 88 -5.22 -13.87 0.31
CA GLY A 88 -4.41 -14.76 1.15
C GLY A 88 -2.90 -14.69 0.91
N TRP A 89 -2.43 -13.87 -0.03
CA TRP A 89 -1.03 -13.83 -0.45
C TRP A 89 -0.09 -12.94 0.37
N PRO A 90 -0.54 -11.82 0.96
CA PRO A 90 0.37 -10.98 1.73
C PRO A 90 0.89 -11.72 2.95
N ILE A 91 2.18 -11.55 3.17
CA ILE A 91 2.93 -12.19 4.24
C ILE A 91 3.89 -11.16 4.80
N ALA A 92 4.02 -11.10 6.13
CA ALA A 92 4.95 -10.24 6.85
C ALA A 92 6.40 -10.71 6.68
N ALA A 93 7.36 -9.87 7.08
CA ALA A 93 8.79 -10.17 6.94
C ALA A 93 9.21 -11.39 7.77
N ASP A 94 8.50 -11.64 8.87
CA ASP A 94 8.69 -12.80 9.75
C ASP A 94 7.95 -14.07 9.27
N GLY A 95 7.27 -14.00 8.11
CA GLY A 95 6.50 -15.12 7.56
C GLY A 95 5.06 -15.20 8.05
N THR A 96 4.60 -14.28 8.90
CA THR A 96 3.21 -14.29 9.38
C THR A 96 2.24 -13.86 8.27
N ASN A 97 1.15 -14.59 8.07
CA ASN A 97 0.12 -14.22 7.10
C ASN A 97 -0.54 -12.87 7.44
N ARG A 98 -0.88 -12.11 6.40
CA ARG A 98 -1.53 -10.79 6.50
C ARG A 98 -2.72 -10.70 5.53
N PRO A 99 -3.77 -11.52 5.73
CA PRO A 99 -4.85 -11.68 4.74
C PRO A 99 -5.68 -10.40 4.51
N ASP A 100 -5.68 -9.48 5.48
CA ASP A 100 -6.42 -8.23 5.37
C ASP A 100 -5.68 -7.15 4.56
N ASP A 101 -4.38 -7.32 4.30
CA ASP A 101 -3.56 -6.23 3.74
C ASP A 101 -3.96 -5.89 2.29
N VAL A 102 -4.37 -6.86 1.45
CA VAL A 102 -4.93 -6.57 0.11
C VAL A 102 -6.23 -5.78 0.20
N LYS A 103 -7.08 -6.15 1.16
CA LYS A 103 -8.38 -5.51 1.33
C LYS A 103 -8.23 -4.08 1.80
N ILE A 104 -7.41 -3.85 2.83
CA ILE A 104 -7.07 -2.51 3.32
C ILE A 104 -6.47 -1.66 2.20
N LEU A 105 -5.53 -2.22 1.43
CA LEU A 105 -4.93 -1.53 0.29
C LEU A 105 -5.97 -1.14 -0.78
N GLY A 106 -6.92 -2.03 -1.06
CA GLY A 106 -7.99 -1.77 -2.03
C GLY A 106 -8.96 -0.68 -1.57
N GLU A 107 -9.30 -0.64 -0.28
CA GLU A 107 -10.12 0.42 0.30
C GLU A 107 -9.41 1.77 0.27
N VAL A 108 -8.09 1.76 0.49
CA VAL A 108 -7.26 2.96 0.35
C VAL A 108 -7.25 3.45 -1.11
N ALA A 109 -7.01 2.56 -2.06
CA ALA A 109 -7.02 2.89 -3.48
C ALA A 109 -8.39 3.41 -3.94
N ASP A 110 -9.48 2.79 -3.52
CA ASP A 110 -10.85 3.22 -3.81
C ASP A 110 -11.12 4.62 -3.27
N ALA A 111 -10.75 4.86 -2.01
CA ALA A 111 -11.00 6.15 -1.39
C ALA A 111 -10.13 7.28 -1.95
N ILE A 112 -8.89 7.00 -2.35
CA ILE A 112 -8.05 7.94 -3.11
C ILE A 112 -8.72 8.29 -4.45
N LYS A 113 -9.23 7.28 -5.17
CA LYS A 113 -9.89 7.47 -6.46
C LYS A 113 -11.16 8.28 -6.37
N HIS A 114 -11.95 8.08 -5.31
CA HIS A 114 -13.26 8.71 -5.14
C HIS A 114 -13.23 9.97 -4.26
N GLY A 115 -12.11 10.27 -3.61
CA GLY A 115 -12.00 11.34 -2.63
C GLY A 115 -12.87 11.12 -1.37
N VAL A 116 -13.43 9.92 -1.19
CA VAL A 116 -14.37 9.54 -0.12
C VAL A 116 -14.19 8.06 0.21
N LEU A 117 -14.13 7.70 1.50
CA LEU A 117 -14.17 6.31 1.98
C LEU A 117 -15.61 5.78 1.96
N THR A 118 -15.90 4.77 1.14
CA THR A 118 -17.24 4.18 0.99
C THR A 118 -17.43 2.87 1.80
N ALA A 119 -16.37 2.31 2.39
CA ALA A 119 -16.40 1.04 3.10
C ALA A 119 -16.86 1.19 4.58
N SER A 120 -18.01 0.62 4.92
CA SER A 120 -18.70 0.80 6.20
C SER A 120 -18.09 0.08 7.42
N HIS A 121 -17.13 -0.81 7.22
CA HIS A 121 -16.49 -1.60 8.29
C HIS A 121 -15.11 -1.05 8.70
N ILE A 122 -14.67 0.05 8.10
CA ILE A 122 -13.56 0.87 8.58
C ILE A 122 -14.17 1.82 9.63
N ILE A 123 -14.18 1.38 10.88
CA ILE A 123 -14.71 2.19 11.98
C ILE A 123 -13.76 3.36 12.24
N HIS A 124 -14.31 4.57 12.07
CA HIS A 124 -13.77 5.86 12.47
C HIS A 124 -12.53 6.36 11.70
N VAL A 125 -12.83 7.12 10.65
CA VAL A 125 -12.02 8.27 10.26
C VAL A 125 -12.21 9.36 11.32
N PRO A 126 -11.26 9.57 12.25
CA PRO A 126 -11.41 10.56 13.29
C PRO A 126 -11.07 11.92 12.67
N LYS A 127 -12.11 12.62 12.21
CA LYS A 127 -12.11 13.90 11.46
C LYS A 127 -11.76 13.76 9.96
N ASN A 128 -12.77 14.01 9.13
CA ASN A 128 -12.65 14.47 7.73
C ASN A 128 -12.21 13.48 6.64
N GLY A 129 -12.78 12.27 6.56
CA GLY A 129 -12.66 11.44 5.34
C GLY A 129 -11.23 11.08 4.87
N ARG A 130 -10.21 11.13 5.75
CA ARG A 130 -8.81 10.86 5.42
C ARG A 130 -8.55 9.35 5.29
N VAL A 131 -7.98 8.98 4.16
CA VAL A 131 -7.66 7.60 3.75
C VAL A 131 -6.31 7.14 4.28
N ILE A 132 -5.34 8.05 4.23
CA ILE A 132 -3.98 7.91 4.73
C ILE A 132 -3.60 9.22 5.43
N GLU A 133 -2.77 9.14 6.45
CA GLU A 133 -2.22 10.31 7.13
C GLU A 133 -0.78 10.08 7.57
N ILE A 134 -0.04 11.16 7.77
CA ILE A 134 1.25 11.09 8.48
C ILE A 134 0.96 11.14 9.97
N SER A 135 1.51 10.17 10.69
CA SER A 135 1.33 10.04 12.13
C SER A 135 2.63 9.65 12.82
N HIS A 136 2.70 10.01 14.11
CA HIS A 136 3.75 9.61 15.05
C HIS A 136 3.28 8.48 15.97
N THR A 137 2.03 8.04 15.82
CA THR A 137 1.45 6.98 16.64
C THR A 137 2.12 5.65 16.31
N GLN A 138 2.40 4.87 17.36
CA GLN A 138 2.89 3.51 17.24
C GLN A 138 1.84 2.60 16.58
N PRO A 139 2.15 1.94 15.46
CA PRO A 139 1.23 1.03 14.82
C PRO A 139 1.01 -0.25 15.63
N LEU A 140 -0.14 -0.89 15.40
CA LEU A 140 -0.57 -2.13 16.03
C LEU A 140 0.48 -3.27 15.93
N PHE A 141 1.24 -3.31 14.84
CA PHE A 141 2.26 -4.32 14.62
C PHE A 141 3.66 -3.71 14.45
N SER A 142 4.68 -4.52 14.76
CA SER A 142 6.09 -4.11 14.80
C SER A 142 6.71 -3.82 13.44
N GLU A 143 6.06 -4.18 12.33
CA GLU A 143 6.51 -3.85 10.97
C GLU A 143 6.48 -2.33 10.68
N GLY A 144 5.72 -1.57 11.47
CA GLY A 144 5.73 -0.10 11.42
C GLY A 144 6.83 0.54 12.26
N ARG A 145 6.99 1.85 12.16
CA ARG A 145 7.93 2.59 13.03
C ARG A 145 7.39 2.65 14.46
N GLN A 146 8.11 2.04 15.38
CA GLN A 146 7.76 1.99 16.81
C GLN A 146 8.45 3.08 17.63
N ASP A 147 9.39 3.82 17.04
CA ASP A 147 10.20 4.87 17.66
C ASP A 147 9.51 6.25 17.71
N GLY A 148 8.27 6.36 17.22
CA GLY A 148 7.53 7.63 17.13
C GLY A 148 7.96 8.54 15.98
N SER A 149 8.87 8.08 15.11
CA SER A 149 9.21 8.79 13.87
C SER A 149 7.98 8.87 12.97
N PRO A 150 7.82 9.96 12.17
CA PRO A 150 6.68 10.10 11.28
C PRO A 150 6.63 8.95 10.26
N GLN A 151 5.43 8.45 9.99
CA GLN A 151 5.17 7.44 8.97
C GLN A 151 3.76 7.60 8.40
N VAL A 152 3.51 7.05 7.21
CA VAL A 152 2.14 7.00 6.68
C VAL A 152 1.39 5.86 7.35
N VAL A 153 0.21 6.18 7.90
CA VAL A 153 -0.65 5.22 8.59
C VAL A 153 -2.05 5.17 8.04
N ILE A 154 -2.73 4.06 8.34
CA ILE A 154 -4.15 3.82 8.09
C ILE A 154 -4.82 3.49 9.41
N SER A 155 -5.87 4.22 9.75
CA SER A 155 -6.71 3.92 10.91
C SER A 155 -7.70 2.81 10.53
N THR A 156 -7.66 1.69 11.26
CA THR A 156 -8.63 0.59 11.12
C THR A 156 -9.40 0.41 12.41
N ALA A 157 -10.51 -0.35 12.37
CA ALA A 157 -11.27 -0.68 13.57
C ALA A 157 -10.44 -1.43 14.63
N ALA A 158 -9.40 -2.17 14.22
CA ALA A 158 -8.51 -2.90 15.11
C ALA A 158 -7.33 -2.05 15.64
N GLY A 159 -7.14 -0.84 15.11
CA GLY A 159 -6.02 0.04 15.45
C GLY A 159 -5.30 0.61 14.23
N VAL A 160 -4.25 1.39 14.49
CA VAL A 160 -3.45 2.05 13.45
C VAL A 160 -2.50 1.05 12.80
N ARG A 161 -2.46 1.02 11.48
CA ARG A 161 -1.56 0.18 10.68
C ARG A 161 -0.55 1.05 9.93
N SER A 162 0.69 0.58 9.82
CA SER A 162 1.70 1.21 8.95
C SER A 162 1.36 0.92 7.49
N PHE A 163 1.27 1.97 6.67
CA PHE A 163 1.03 1.81 5.24
C PHE A 163 2.22 1.18 4.53
N ARG A 164 3.45 1.52 4.94
CA ARG A 164 4.68 0.83 4.52
C ARG A 164 4.56 -0.67 4.66
N ALA A 165 4.22 -1.14 5.87
CA ALA A 165 4.12 -2.58 6.14
C ALA A 165 3.12 -3.26 5.21
N ILE A 166 1.92 -2.66 5.03
CA ILE A 166 0.90 -3.19 4.13
C ILE A 166 1.43 -3.31 2.70
N VAL A 167 2.05 -2.25 2.17
CA VAL A 167 2.62 -2.24 0.82
C VAL A 167 3.70 -3.30 0.67
N GLU A 168 4.64 -3.39 1.62
CA GLU A 168 5.72 -4.39 1.59
C GLU A 168 5.17 -5.83 1.64
N ASN A 169 4.16 -6.08 2.48
CA ASN A 169 3.56 -7.40 2.62
C ASN A 169 2.82 -7.84 1.35
N VAL A 170 2.06 -6.93 0.73
CA VAL A 170 1.36 -7.18 -0.53
C VAL A 170 2.37 -7.38 -1.66
N CYS A 171 3.44 -6.56 -1.73
CA CYS A 171 4.51 -6.75 -2.70
C CYS A 171 5.20 -8.12 -2.56
N ARG A 172 5.52 -8.52 -1.32
CA ARG A 172 6.11 -9.82 -1.02
C ARG A 172 5.21 -10.96 -1.48
N GLY A 173 3.90 -10.84 -1.27
CA GLY A 173 2.90 -11.77 -1.79
C GLY A 173 2.97 -11.91 -3.31
N TRP A 174 2.95 -10.80 -4.06
CA TRP A 174 3.06 -10.82 -5.52
C TRP A 174 4.37 -11.42 -6.03
N ILE A 175 5.50 -11.03 -5.43
CA ILE A 175 6.83 -11.55 -5.76
C ILE A 175 6.85 -13.06 -5.59
N ASN A 176 6.36 -13.57 -4.47
CA ASN A 176 6.37 -15.00 -4.17
C ASN A 176 5.44 -15.80 -5.09
N GLN A 177 4.25 -15.29 -5.38
CA GLN A 177 3.22 -16.03 -6.13
C GLN A 177 3.49 -16.07 -7.62
N LEU A 178 4.10 -15.01 -8.17
CA LEU A 178 4.36 -14.88 -9.60
C LEU A 178 5.85 -14.93 -9.97
N ASN A 179 6.73 -15.20 -9.00
CA ASN A 179 8.19 -15.19 -9.17
C ASN A 179 8.69 -13.90 -9.84
N LEU A 180 8.14 -12.76 -9.41
CA LEU A 180 8.46 -11.45 -9.98
C LEU A 180 9.78 -10.94 -9.42
N ASP A 181 10.45 -10.10 -10.22
CA ASP A 181 11.68 -9.43 -9.80
C ASP A 181 11.44 -8.53 -8.57
N PRO A 182 12.16 -8.73 -7.45
CA PRO A 182 12.13 -7.81 -6.32
C PRO A 182 13.02 -6.56 -6.55
N THR A 183 13.86 -6.57 -7.59
CA THR A 183 14.89 -5.56 -7.90
C THR A 183 14.53 -4.53 -8.97
#